data_AF-A0A6N2R3Q9-F1
#
_entry.id   AF-A0A6N2R3Q9-F1
#
_cell.length_a   1.000
_cell.length_b   1.000
_cell.length_c   1.000
_cell.angle_alpha   90.00
_cell.angle_beta   90.00
_cell.angle_gamma   90.00
#
_symmetry.space_group_name_H-M   'P 1'
#
loop_
_entity.id
_entity.type
_entity.pdbx_description
1 polymer ?
#
loop_
_entity_poly.entity_id
_entity_poly.type
_entity_poly.pdbx_seq_one_letter_code
_entity_poly.pdbx_strand_id
1 'polypeptide(L)' 'MIRLQVEDYCQNCEEFKPETQVMSRGYVGTGCKVDTIIRCSNAQKCEKLCEYLKKEGGNV' A
#
# COMPACT_ATOMS: atom_id res chain seq x y z
N MET A 1 -14.66 6.94 -1.09
CA MET A 1 -14.32 6.79 0.33
C MET A 1 -12.79 6.76 0.48
N ILE A 2 -12.21 7.33 1.53
CA ILE A 2 -10.75 7.24 1.77
C ILE A 2 -10.45 5.98 2.59
N ARG A 3 -9.46 5.20 2.16
CA ARG A 3 -8.96 3.99 2.83
C ARG A 3 -7.45 4.09 3.01
N LEU A 4 -6.96 3.79 4.20
CA LEU A 4 -5.53 3.70 4.49
C LEU A 4 -5.11 2.23 4.44
N GLN A 5 -4.12 1.91 3.61
CA GLN A 5 -3.54 0.58 3.46
C GLN A 5 -2.04 0.66 3.72
N VAL A 6 -1.67 0.56 5.00
CA VAL A 6 -0.29 0.59 5.47
C VAL A 6 0.01 -0.77 6.09
N GLU A 7 0.92 -1.51 5.46
CA GLU A 7 1.38 -2.81 5.95
C GLU A 7 2.30 -2.65 7.16
N ASP A 8 2.43 -3.69 7.98
CA ASP A 8 3.22 -3.65 9.23
C ASP A 8 4.68 -3.25 9.01
N TYR A 9 5.29 -3.70 7.90
CA TYR A 9 6.67 -3.33 7.56
C TYR A 9 6.85 -1.85 7.19
N CYS A 10 5.75 -1.11 6.98
CA CYS A 10 5.77 0.33 6.78
C CYS A 10 5.64 1.12 8.08
N GLN A 11 5.21 0.47 9.17
CA GLN A 11 5.14 1.07 10.50
C GLN A 11 6.58 1.35 10.97
N ASN A 12 6.89 2.59 11.34
CA ASN A 12 8.23 3.04 11.76
C ASN A 12 9.33 3.03 10.67
N CYS A 13 8.96 3.02 9.39
CA CYS A 13 9.92 3.20 8.31
C CYS A 13 10.33 4.69 8.22
N GLU A 14 11.60 5.02 8.45
CA GLU A 14 12.13 6.39 8.32
C GLU A 14 12.01 6.93 6.88
N GLU A 15 12.02 6.03 5.89
CA GLU A 15 11.83 6.34 4.48
C GLU A 15 10.37 6.20 4.03
N PHE A 16 9.40 6.16 4.96
CA PHE A 16 7.99 6.02 4.60
C PHE A 16 7.56 7.14 3.66
N LYS A 17 7.16 6.75 2.46
CA LYS A 17 6.65 7.66 1.44
C LYS A 17 5.23 7.25 1.05
N PRO A 18 4.21 8.05 1.39
CA PRO A 18 2.84 7.73 1.02
C PRO A 18 2.61 7.95 -0.48
N GLU A 19 1.83 7.07 -1.09
CA GLU A 19 1.30 7.17 -2.43
C GLU A 19 -0.24 7.14 -2.37
N THR A 20 -0.88 8.05 -3.11
CA THR A 20 -2.35 8.10 -3.21
C THR A 20 -2.78 7.51 -4.53
N GLN A 21 -3.63 6.48 -4.48
CA GLN A 21 -4.25 5.87 -5.63
C GLN A 21 -5.75 6.18 -5.64
N VAL A 22 -6.19 6.90 -6.67
CA VAL A 22 -7.60 7.25 -6.85
C VAL A 22 -8.25 6.25 -7.81
N MET A 23 -9.18 5.47 -7.29
CA MET A 23 -9.99 4.51 -8.03
C MET A 23 -11.36 5.13 -8.29
N SER A 24 -11.58 5.64 -9.50
CA SER A 24 -12.91 6.04 -9.94
C SER A 24 -13.69 4.79 -10.39
N ARG A 25 -14.65 4.34 -9.58
CA ARG A 25 -15.66 3.35 -10.00
C ARG A 25 -16.92 4.10 -10.43
N GLY A 26 -17.02 4.37 -11.73
CA GLY A 26 -18.26 4.83 -12.36
C GLY A 26 -18.85 3.71 -13.21
N TYR A 27 -20.05 3.23 -12.87
CA TYR A 27 -20.89 2.49 -13.81
C TYR A 27 -21.82 3.50 -14.49
N VAL A 28 -22.06 3.34 -15.80
CA VAL A 28 -22.96 4.24 -16.55
C VAL A 28 -24.32 4.31 -15.83
N GLY A 29 -24.71 5.50 -15.41
CA GLY A 29 -26.00 5.76 -14.75
C GLY A 29 -26.03 5.71 -13.22
N THR A 30 -24.94 5.35 -12.54
CA THR A 30 -24.85 5.45 -11.06
C THR A 30 -23.72 6.40 -10.66
N GLY A 31 -24.00 7.30 -9.71
CA GLY A 31 -23.08 8.36 -9.28
C GLY A 31 -21.65 7.85 -9.05
N CYS A 32 -20.67 8.63 -9.52
CA CYS A 32 -19.27 8.26 -9.49
C CYS A 32 -18.81 8.02 -8.04
N LYS A 33 -18.53 6.77 -7.68
CA LYS A 33 -17.92 6.45 -6.39
C LYS A 33 -16.41 6.51 -6.57
N VAL A 34 -15.81 7.56 -6.00
CA VAL A 34 -14.36 7.73 -5.96
C VAL A 34 -13.84 7.09 -4.69
N ASP A 35 -13.10 5.99 -4.82
CA ASP A 35 -12.36 5.39 -3.72
C ASP A 35 -10.90 5.84 -3.77
N THR A 36 -10.38 6.33 -2.66
CA THR A 36 -9.01 6.83 -2.54
C THR A 36 -8.28 5.89 -1.60
N ILE A 37 -7.22 5.25 -2.08
CA ILE A 37 -6.38 4.36 -1.29
C ILE A 37 -5.05 5.07 -1.05
N ILE A 38 -4.67 5.24 0.20
CA ILE A 38 -3.35 5.74 0.59
C ILE A 38 -2.51 4.53 1.00
N ARG A 39 -1.37 4.32 0.35
CA ARG A 39 -0.46 3.19 0.59
C ARG A 39 1.00 3.64 0.67
N CYS A 40 1.92 2.76 1.05
CA CYS A 40 3.35 3.04 0.93
C CYS A 40 3.81 2.91 -0.54
N SER A 41 4.55 3.89 -1.05
CA SER A 41 5.05 3.90 -2.43
C SER A 41 6.00 2.73 -2.72
N ASN A 42 6.70 2.26 -1.69
CA ASN A 42 7.68 1.18 -1.78
C ASN A 42 7.12 -0.15 -1.30
N ALA A 43 5.81 -0.27 -1.07
CA ALA A 43 5.16 -1.46 -0.52
C ALA A 43 5.64 -2.75 -1.21
N GLN A 44 5.57 -2.79 -2.54
CA GLN A 44 5.97 -3.97 -3.32
C GLN A 44 7.48 -4.30 -3.20
N LYS A 45 8.35 -3.30 -3.02
CA LYS A 45 9.79 -3.50 -2.84
C LYS A 45 10.07 -4.05 -1.44
N CYS A 46 9.44 -3.46 -0.42
CA CYS A 46 9.56 -3.89 0.97
C CYS A 46 9.02 -5.30 1.17
N GLU A 47 7.88 -5.65 0.57
CA GLU A 47 7.32 -7.00 0.60
C GLU A 47 8.32 -8.03 0.08
N LYS A 48 8.93 -7.80 -1.09
CA LYS A 48 9.95 -8.67 -1.66
C LYS A 48 11.20 -8.79 -0.78
N LEU A 49 11.63 -7.69 -0.15
CA LEU A 49 12.76 -7.70 0.78
C LEU A 49 12.43 -8.50 2.04
N CYS A 50 11.24 -8.32 2.62
CA CYS A 50 10.78 -9.11 3.75
C CYS A 50 10.70 -10.59 3.41
N GLU A 51 10.17 -10.96 2.23
CA GLU A 51 10.16 -12.35 1.77
C GLU A 51 11.57 -12.92 1.60
N TYR A 52 12.49 -12.14 1.06
CA TYR A 52 13.89 -12.53 0.87
C TYR A 52 14.59 -12.77 2.22
N LEU A 53 14.47 -11.83 3.15
CA LEU A 53 15.06 -11.95 4.49
C LEU A 53 14.50 -13.15 5.26
N LYS A 54 13.18 -13.39 5.18
CA LYS A 54 12.55 -14.59 5.74
C LYS A 54 13.08 -15.88 5.15
N LYS A 55 13.38 -15.91 3.84
CA LYS A 55 13.94 -17.08 3.15
C LYS A 55 15.41 -17.33 3.49
N GLU A 56 16.20 -16.29 3.71
CA GLU A 56 17.63 -16.41 4.08
C GLU A 56 17.87 -16.68 5.57
N GLY A 57 16.82 -16.89 6.37
CA GLY A 57 16.95 -17.13 7.81
C GLY A 57 17.30 -15.87 8.61
N GLY A 58 17.14 -14.68 8.01
CA GLY A 58 17.11 -13.44 8.75
C GLY A 58 15.85 -13.44 9.62
N ASN A 59 16.04 -13.51 10.94
CA ASN A 59 14.96 -13.22 11.89
C ASN A 59 14.48 -11.79 11.64
N VAL A 60 13.36 -11.65 10.94
CA VAL A 60 12.59 -10.39 10.79
C VAL A 60 11.40 -10.45 11.72
#